data_AF-A0A958UFL6-F1
#
_entry.id   AF-A0A958UFL6-F1
#
_cell.length_a   1.000
_cell.length_b   1.000
_cell.length_c   1.000
_cell.angle_alpha   90.00
_cell.angle_beta   90.00
_cell.angle_gamma   90.00
#
_symmetry.space_group_name_H-M   'P 1'
#
loop_
_entity.id
_entity.type
_entity.pdbx_description
1 polymer ?
#
loop_
_entity_poly.entity_id
_entity_poly.type
_entity_poly.pdbx_seq_one_letter_code
_entity_poly.pdbx_strand_id
1 'polypeptide(L)'
;MPAPSFEITPVKLIIAVLLITFSIIELLPFFDKLQFSKKQLPFGGFLSGFFGGLSGHQGELRTAFLIKAGLTKEAFIATAVVISCLVDFTRISMYSTRMLESGLYENVPLIVSATLAAIIGAFFGHKLLKKVTLKFIQKFVAVFLILISIALGIGLI
;
A
#
# COMPACT_ATOMS: atom_id res chain seq x y z
N MET A 1 16.16 -28.61 3.17
CA MET A 1 15.19 -27.53 2.90
C MET A 1 13.88 -27.99 3.52
N PRO A 2 13.44 -27.42 4.66
CA PRO A 2 12.20 -27.86 5.29
C PRO A 2 11.03 -27.55 4.35
N ALA A 3 10.05 -28.46 4.26
CA ALA A 3 8.84 -28.26 3.49
C ALA A 3 8.09 -27.02 4.00
N PRO A 4 7.44 -26.22 3.14
CA PRO A 4 6.61 -25.11 3.60
C PRO A 4 5.51 -25.67 4.51
N SER A 5 5.58 -25.35 5.80
CA SER A 5 4.51 -25.65 6.74
C SER A 5 3.35 -24.71 6.41
N PHE A 6 2.30 -25.27 5.83
CA PHE A 6 1.05 -24.55 5.54
C PHE A 6 0.35 -24.20 6.86
N GLU A 7 0.81 -23.13 7.50
CA GLU A 7 0.24 -22.62 8.74
C GLU A 7 -0.64 -21.39 8.47
N ILE A 8 -1.93 -21.58 8.70
CA ILE A 8 -2.95 -20.53 8.62
C ILE A 8 -3.06 -19.90 10.00
N THR A 9 -2.42 -18.76 10.20
CA THR A 9 -2.60 -17.98 11.43
C THR A 9 -3.85 -17.10 11.32
N PRO A 10 -4.54 -16.79 12.44
CA PRO A 10 -5.68 -15.87 12.42
C PRO A 10 -5.33 -14.51 11.81
N VAL A 11 -4.09 -14.04 12.01
CA VAL A 11 -3.59 -12.78 11.44
C VAL A 11 -3.49 -12.87 9.92
N LYS A 12 -2.94 -13.96 9.36
CA LYS A 12 -2.90 -14.18 7.91
C LYS A 12 -4.31 -14.18 7.32
N LEU A 13 -5.26 -14.83 7.99
CA LEU A 13 -6.64 -14.91 7.51
C LEU A 13 -7.34 -13.53 7.53
N ILE A 14 -7.12 -12.72 8.57
CA ILE A 14 -7.62 -11.34 8.64
C ILE A 14 -7.04 -10.47 7.52
N ILE A 15 -5.72 -10.56 7.29
CA ILE A 15 -5.06 -9.83 6.21
C ILE A 15 -5.61 -10.29 4.86
N ALA A 16 -5.72 -11.60 4.61
CA ALA A 16 -6.26 -12.14 3.37
C ALA A 16 -7.68 -11.63 3.08
N VAL A 17 -8.58 -11.65 4.07
CA VAL A 17 -9.95 -11.11 3.92
C VAL A 17 -9.94 -9.62 3.61
N LEU A 18 -9.09 -8.84 4.27
CA LEU A 18 -8.95 -7.41 4.00
C LEU A 18 -8.46 -7.14 2.58
N LEU A 19 -7.41 -7.83 2.14
CA LEU A 19 -6.86 -7.70 0.80
C LEU A 19 -7.89 -8.05 -0.28
N ILE A 20 -8.64 -9.13 -0.11
CA ILE A 20 -9.72 -9.52 -1.03
C ILE A 20 -10.83 -8.47 -1.06
N THR A 21 -11.22 -7.95 0.12
CA THR A 21 -12.27 -6.93 0.22
C THR A 21 -11.84 -5.65 -0.52
N PHE A 22 -10.60 -5.20 -0.32
CA PHE A 22 -10.06 -4.03 -1.02
C PHE A 22 -9.94 -4.25 -2.52
N SER A 23 -9.46 -5.41 -2.95
CA SER A 23 -9.35 -5.75 -4.37
C SER A 23 -10.72 -5.73 -5.08
N ILE A 24 -11.76 -6.24 -4.43
CA ILE A 24 -13.12 -6.22 -4.95
C ILE A 24 -13.66 -4.79 -5.03
N ILE A 25 -13.49 -4.00 -3.96
CA ILE A 25 -13.89 -2.59 -3.95
C ILE A 25 -13.21 -1.81 -5.08
N GLU A 26 -11.93 -2.06 -5.34
CA GLU A 26 -11.18 -1.41 -6.40
C GLU A 26 -11.62 -1.84 -7.81
N LEU A 27 -12.10 -3.07 -7.99
CA LEU A 27 -12.70 -3.52 -9.25
C LEU A 27 -14.09 -2.93 -9.52
N LEU A 28 -14.81 -2.50 -8.47
CA LEU A 28 -16.20 -2.07 -8.59
C LEU A 28 -16.29 -0.61 -9.09
N PRO A 29 -16.82 -0.36 -10.31
CA PRO A 29 -16.93 0.98 -10.90
C PRO A 29 -17.95 1.89 -10.18
N PHE A 30 -18.70 1.34 -9.22
CA PHE A 30 -19.65 2.09 -8.40
C PHE A 30 -18.94 3.11 -7.49
N PHE A 31 -17.77 2.77 -6.96
CA PHE A 31 -16.98 3.65 -6.10
C PHE A 31 -16.31 4.80 -6.88
N ASP A 32 -16.28 4.73 -8.21
CA ASP A 32 -15.72 5.79 -9.05
C ASP A 32 -16.52 7.10 -9.01
N LYS A 33 -17.79 7.06 -8.59
CA LYS A 33 -18.66 8.25 -8.56
C LYS A 33 -18.83 8.86 -7.17
N LEU A 34 -18.27 8.24 -6.13
CA LEU A 34 -18.43 8.68 -4.75
C LEU A 34 -17.58 9.92 -4.48
N GLN A 35 -18.17 11.08 -4.16
CA GLN A 35 -17.39 12.25 -3.71
C GLN A 35 -17.44 12.34 -2.19
N PHE A 36 -16.28 12.52 -1.54
CA PHE A 36 -16.23 12.72 -0.10
C PHE A 36 -16.40 14.20 0.23
N SER A 37 -17.41 14.50 1.05
CA SER A 37 -17.54 15.84 1.62
C SER A 37 -16.39 16.14 2.58
N LYS A 38 -16.05 17.42 2.78
CA LYS A 38 -14.95 17.83 3.69
C LYS A 38 -15.07 17.26 5.11
N LYS A 39 -16.30 17.02 5.59
CA LYS A 39 -16.57 16.42 6.91
C LYS A 39 -16.19 14.95 7.01
N GLN A 40 -16.11 14.24 5.88
CA GLN A 40 -15.77 12.81 5.81
C GLN A 40 -14.27 12.57 5.65
N LEU A 41 -13.47 13.62 5.37
CA LEU A 41 -12.02 13.49 5.17
C LEU A 41 -11.27 12.99 6.42
N PRO A 42 -11.55 13.47 7.66
CA PRO A 42 -10.88 12.94 8.85
C PRO A 42 -11.18 11.46 9.09
N PHE A 43 -12.44 11.07 8.88
CA PHE A 43 -12.86 9.67 9.00
C PHE A 43 -12.22 8.79 7.93
N GLY A 44 -12.17 9.26 6.68
CA GLY A 44 -11.47 8.58 5.59
C GLY A 44 -9.96 8.45 5.84
N GLY A 45 -9.33 9.49 6.39
CA GLY A 45 -7.93 9.46 6.80
C GLY A 45 -7.65 8.43 7.90
N PHE A 46 -8.52 8.35 8.91
CA PHE A 46 -8.42 7.34 9.96
C PHE A 46 -8.55 5.92 9.41
N LEU A 47 -9.58 5.64 8.61
CA LEU A 47 -9.78 4.33 8.00
C LEU A 47 -8.63 3.95 7.06
N SER A 48 -8.19 4.89 6.22
CA SER A 48 -7.06 4.68 5.31
C SER A 48 -5.76 4.43 6.08
N GLY A 49 -5.54 5.10 7.21
CA GLY A 49 -4.37 4.89 8.07
C GLY A 49 -4.41 3.54 8.79
N PHE A 50 -5.54 3.19 9.40
CA PHE A 50 -5.73 1.94 10.13
C PHE A 50 -5.60 0.72 9.21
N PHE A 51 -6.41 0.66 8.15
CA PHE A 51 -6.38 -0.46 7.21
C PHE A 51 -5.12 -0.46 6.36
N GLY A 52 -4.59 0.70 6.01
CA GLY A 52 -3.31 0.81 5.31
C GLY A 52 -2.13 0.31 6.14
N GLY A 53 -2.13 0.59 7.46
CA GLY A 53 -1.13 0.08 8.38
C GLY A 53 -1.24 -1.43 8.62
N LEU A 54 -2.47 -1.95 8.69
CA LEU A 54 -2.71 -3.38 8.96
C LEU A 54 -2.51 -4.28 7.73
N SER A 55 -2.87 -3.80 6.54
CA SER A 55 -2.75 -4.55 5.28
C SER A 55 -1.45 -4.29 4.50
N GLY A 56 -0.79 -3.16 4.74
CA GLY A 56 0.37 -2.71 3.97
C GLY A 56 0.03 -1.91 2.69
N HIS A 57 -1.23 -1.88 2.22
CA HIS A 57 -1.65 -1.16 1.00
C HIS A 57 -2.13 0.27 1.23
N GLN A 58 -1.48 0.97 2.15
CA GLN A 58 -1.83 2.35 2.52
C GLN A 58 -1.84 3.33 1.33
N GLY A 59 -1.03 3.07 0.30
CA GLY A 59 -0.93 3.90 -0.89
C GLY A 59 -2.21 3.93 -1.74
N GLU A 60 -2.84 2.78 -1.94
CA GLU A 60 -4.06 2.62 -2.75
C GLU A 60 -5.27 3.24 -2.05
N LEU A 61 -5.45 2.93 -0.76
CA LEU A 61 -6.54 3.47 0.05
C LEU A 61 -6.50 4.98 0.17
N ARG A 62 -5.31 5.54 0.42
CA ARG A 62 -5.11 6.98 0.48
C ARG A 62 -5.47 7.63 -0.85
N THR A 63 -5.05 7.02 -1.95
CA THR A 63 -5.31 7.54 -3.30
C THR A 63 -6.80 7.52 -3.62
N ALA A 64 -7.50 6.43 -3.29
CA ALA A 64 -8.94 6.29 -3.42
C ALA A 64 -9.71 7.34 -2.60
N PHE A 65 -9.25 7.71 -1.40
CA PHE A 65 -9.87 8.78 -0.61
C PHE A 65 -9.57 10.18 -1.15
N LEU A 66 -8.31 10.48 -1.48
CA LEU A 66 -7.90 11.82 -1.92
C LEU A 66 -8.43 12.17 -3.31
N ILE A 67 -8.57 11.20 -4.22
CA ILE A 67 -9.10 11.46 -5.57
C ILE A 67 -10.58 11.88 -5.54
N LYS A 68 -11.29 11.57 -4.45
CA LYS A 68 -12.69 11.95 -4.21
C LYS A 68 -12.85 13.23 -3.39
N ALA A 69 -11.76 13.88 -3.01
CA ALA A 69 -11.75 15.11 -2.23
C ALA A 69 -11.90 16.38 -3.09
N GLY A 70 -12.04 16.26 -4.42
CA GLY A 70 -12.19 17.40 -5.34
C GLY A 70 -10.93 18.25 -5.50
N LEU A 71 -9.75 17.67 -5.26
CA LEU A 71 -8.46 18.34 -5.37
C LEU A 71 -8.04 18.50 -6.84
N THR A 72 -7.31 19.57 -7.16
CA THR A 72 -6.58 19.66 -8.43
C THR A 72 -5.50 18.59 -8.49
N LYS A 73 -4.98 18.28 -9.68
CA LYS A 73 -3.94 17.27 -9.87
C LYS A 73 -2.70 17.58 -9.03
N GLU A 74 -2.30 18.84 -9.01
CA GLU A 74 -1.13 19.34 -8.27
C GLU A 74 -1.37 19.21 -6.77
N ALA A 75 -2.56 19.61 -6.29
CA ALA A 75 -2.94 19.49 -4.89
C ALA A 75 -3.04 18.03 -4.44
N PHE A 76 -3.55 17.14 -5.29
CA PHE A 76 -3.61 15.70 -5.04
C PHE A 76 -2.20 15.11 -4.87
N ILE A 77 -1.29 15.37 -5.81
CA ILE A 77 0.08 14.86 -5.76
C ILE A 77 0.80 15.41 -4.53
N ALA A 78 0.72 16.73 -4.29
CA ALA A 78 1.35 17.36 -3.13
C ALA A 78 0.83 16.77 -1.81
N THR A 79 -0.49 16.62 -1.67
CA THR A 79 -1.11 16.04 -0.46
C THR A 79 -0.68 14.59 -0.25
N ALA A 80 -0.65 13.79 -1.32
CA ALA A 80 -0.21 12.40 -1.26
C ALA A 80 1.26 12.29 -0.81
N VAL A 81 2.15 13.15 -1.32
CA VAL A 81 3.57 13.20 -0.93
C VAL A 81 3.71 13.60 0.53
N VAL A 82 3.03 14.67 0.98
CA VAL A 82 3.09 15.10 2.39
C VAL A 82 2.63 13.98 3.32
N ILE A 83 1.53 13.30 3.00
CA ILE A 83 1.06 12.17 3.80
C ILE A 83 2.08 11.02 3.79
N SER A 84 2.72 10.71 2.65
CA SER A 84 3.79 9.68 2.61
C SER A 84 4.93 10.05 3.56
N CYS A 85 5.42 11.29 3.48
CA CYS A 85 6.50 11.77 4.33
C CYS A 85 6.17 11.68 5.82
N LEU A 86 4.93 12.04 6.21
CA LEU A 86 4.49 11.91 7.60
C LEU A 86 4.45 10.45 8.06
N VAL A 87 3.96 9.54 7.20
CA VAL A 87 3.95 8.11 7.50
C VAL A 87 5.37 7.56 7.63
N ASP A 88 6.26 7.90 6.70
CA ASP A 88 7.66 7.47 6.73
C ASP A 88 8.38 8.00 7.97
N PHE A 89 8.13 9.26 8.35
CA PHE A 89 8.64 9.83 9.59
C PHE A 89 8.20 9.00 10.79
N THR A 90 6.90 8.71 10.93
CA THR A 90 6.40 7.89 12.04
C THR A 90 6.97 6.47 12.05
N ARG A 91 7.13 5.84 10.88
CA ARG A 91 7.70 4.48 10.76
C ARG A 91 9.17 4.46 11.13
N ILE A 92 9.97 5.41 10.62
CA ILE A 92 11.39 5.51 10.95
C ILE A 92 11.58 5.78 12.44
N SER A 93 10.78 6.68 13.04
CA SER A 93 10.81 6.92 14.48
C SER A 93 10.46 5.66 15.31
N MET A 94 9.52 4.84 14.86
CA MET A 94 9.21 3.58 15.53
C MET A 94 10.32 2.54 15.33
N TYR A 95 10.84 2.40 14.12
CA TYR A 95 11.89 1.43 13.80
C TYR A 95 13.24 1.78 14.43
N SER A 96 13.52 3.07 14.65
CA SER A 96 14.77 3.50 15.31
C SER A 96 14.92 2.94 16.72
N THR A 97 13.80 2.71 17.43
CA THR A 97 13.83 2.07 18.76
C THR A 97 14.35 0.64 18.76
N ARG A 98 14.36 -0.03 17.60
CA ARG A 98 14.82 -1.41 17.42
C ARG A 98 16.02 -1.52 16.46
N MET A 99 16.60 -0.41 16.05
CA MET A 99 17.67 -0.36 15.03
C MET A 99 18.92 -1.17 15.40
N LEU A 100 19.26 -1.24 16.70
CA LEU A 100 20.43 -1.98 17.17
C LEU A 100 20.21 -3.50 17.18
N GLU A 101 18.97 -3.95 17.38
CA GLU A 101 18.60 -5.36 17.40
C GLU A 101 18.27 -5.92 16.01
N SER A 102 17.97 -5.05 15.03
CA SER A 102 17.51 -5.45 13.70
C SER A 102 18.62 -5.87 12.73
N GLY A 103 19.88 -6.02 13.19
CA GLY A 103 21.02 -6.39 12.33
C GLY A 103 21.31 -5.37 11.22
N LEU A 104 21.00 -4.08 11.44
CA LEU A 104 21.06 -3.04 10.41
C LEU A 104 22.48 -2.90 9.81
N TYR A 105 23.50 -2.95 10.67
CA TYR A 105 24.91 -2.85 10.29
C TYR A 105 25.38 -4.06 9.47
N GLU A 106 24.80 -5.24 9.71
CA GLU A 106 25.16 -6.47 9.00
C GLU A 106 24.55 -6.51 7.59
N ASN A 107 23.47 -5.75 7.37
CA ASN A 107 22.69 -5.77 6.13
C ASN A 107 22.82 -4.47 5.31
N VAL A 108 23.83 -3.64 5.57
CA VAL A 108 24.08 -2.37 4.83
C VAL A 108 24.08 -2.56 3.31
N PRO A 109 24.74 -3.59 2.72
CA PRO A 109 24.70 -3.80 1.27
C PRO A 109 23.29 -4.07 0.74
N LEU A 110 22.47 -4.77 1.53
CA LEU A 110 21.09 -5.12 1.17
C LEU A 110 20.17 -3.90 1.25
N ILE A 111 20.35 -3.04 2.26
CA ILE A 111 19.63 -1.77 2.40
C ILE A 111 19.96 -0.83 1.24
N VAL A 112 21.25 -0.68 0.91
CA VAL A 112 21.70 0.18 -0.19
C VAL A 112 21.15 -0.32 -1.53
N SER A 113 21.27 -1.61 -1.81
CA SER A 113 20.75 -2.19 -3.06
C SER A 113 19.23 -2.09 -3.17
N ALA A 114 18.48 -2.35 -2.10
CA ALA A 114 17.03 -2.17 -2.07
C ALA A 114 16.63 -0.70 -2.28
N THR A 115 17.36 0.25 -1.68
CA THR A 115 17.11 1.68 -1.84
C THR A 115 17.36 2.13 -3.27
N LEU A 116 18.47 1.70 -3.88
CA LEU A 116 18.77 2.00 -5.28
C LEU A 116 17.73 1.37 -6.23
N ALA A 117 17.34 0.12 -5.98
CA ALA A 117 16.28 -0.55 -6.74
C ALA A 117 14.95 0.21 -6.65
N ALA A 118 14.58 0.71 -5.45
CA ALA A 118 13.39 1.52 -5.27
C ALA A 118 13.46 2.85 -6.03
N ILE A 119 14.60 3.55 -6.00
CA ILE A 119 14.80 4.82 -6.75
C ILE A 119 14.69 4.57 -8.25
N ILE A 120 15.40 3.56 -8.76
CA ILE A 120 15.38 3.18 -10.18
C ILE A 120 13.96 2.77 -10.61
N GLY A 121 13.30 1.94 -9.80
CA GLY A 121 11.92 1.51 -10.01
C GLY A 121 10.94 2.68 -10.05
N ALA A 122 11.06 3.65 -9.13
CA ALA A 122 10.23 4.85 -9.12
C ALA A 122 10.45 5.72 -10.36
N PHE A 123 11.70 5.87 -10.82
CA PHE A 123 12.04 6.61 -12.03
C PHE A 123 11.43 5.98 -13.29
N PHE A 124 11.62 4.68 -13.48
CA PHE A 124 11.01 3.96 -14.60
C PHE A 124 9.49 3.90 -14.50
N GLY A 125 8.96 3.69 -13.29
CA GLY A 125 7.53 3.73 -12.99
C GLY A 125 6.90 5.05 -13.42
N HIS A 126 7.49 6.19 -13.07
CA HIS A 126 7.02 7.50 -13.51
C HIS A 126 6.93 7.63 -15.05
N LYS A 127 7.91 7.07 -15.77
CA LYS A 127 7.92 7.08 -17.24
C LYS A 127 6.86 6.14 -17.82
N LEU A 128 6.65 4.97 -17.22
CA LEU A 128 5.64 3.99 -17.62
C LEU A 128 4.21 4.50 -17.36
N LEU A 129 3.98 5.18 -16.22
CA LEU A 129 2.70 5.76 -15.85
C LEU A 129 2.15 6.74 -16.91
N LYS A 130 3.02 7.40 -17.68
CA LYS A 130 2.61 8.29 -18.79
C LYS A 130 2.06 7.53 -20.00
N LYS A 131 2.29 6.22 -20.08
CA LYS A 131 1.93 5.34 -21.22
C LYS A 131 0.80 4.36 -20.90
N VAL A 132 0.41 4.20 -19.64
CA VAL A 132 -0.63 3.27 -19.20
C VAL A 132 -1.87 4.01 -18.71
N THR A 133 -3.03 3.37 -18.84
CA THR A 133 -4.29 3.96 -18.35
C THR A 133 -4.52 3.64 -16.88
N LEU A 134 -5.24 4.52 -16.17
CA LEU A 134 -5.62 4.28 -14.77
C LEU A 134 -6.36 2.94 -14.59
N LYS A 135 -7.26 2.61 -15.53
CA LYS A 135 -7.99 1.33 -15.53
C LYS A 135 -7.08 0.11 -15.67
N PHE A 136 -6.00 0.21 -16.44
CA PHE A 136 -5.02 -0.87 -16.54
C PHE A 136 -4.30 -1.08 -15.21
N ILE A 137 -3.85 0.01 -14.57
CA ILE A 137 -3.17 -0.07 -13.27
C ILE A 137 -4.07 -0.68 -12.21
N GLN A 138 -5.32 -0.21 -12.09
CA GLN A 138 -6.30 -0.75 -11.12
C GLN A 138 -6.52 -2.26 -11.30
N LYS A 139 -6.75 -2.71 -12.55
CA LYS A 139 -6.91 -4.15 -12.83
C LYS A 139 -5.64 -4.94 -12.54
N PHE A 140 -4.48 -4.40 -12.91
CA PHE A 140 -3.20 -5.05 -12.69
C PHE A 140 -2.96 -5.25 -11.18
N VAL A 141 -3.03 -4.19 -10.40
CA VAL A 141 -2.86 -4.22 -8.94
C VAL A 141 -3.84 -5.19 -8.30
N ALA A 142 -5.13 -5.07 -8.59
CA ALA A 142 -6.16 -5.91 -7.97
C ALA A 142 -5.99 -7.41 -8.26
N VAL A 143 -5.51 -7.79 -9.46
CA VAL A 143 -5.19 -9.20 -9.76
C VAL A 143 -4.06 -9.70 -8.87
N PHE A 144 -2.98 -8.92 -8.71
CA PHE A 144 -1.88 -9.30 -7.82
C PHE A 144 -2.31 -9.38 -6.36
N LEU A 145 -3.14 -8.45 -5.90
CA LEU A 145 -3.69 -8.48 -4.54
C LEU A 145 -4.55 -9.73 -4.30
N ILE A 146 -5.39 -10.13 -5.26
CA ILE A 146 -6.17 -11.37 -5.18
C ILE A 146 -5.24 -12.58 -5.09
N LEU A 147 -4.20 -12.64 -5.92
CA LEU A 147 -3.23 -13.73 -5.89
C LEU A 147 -2.51 -13.82 -4.54
N ILE A 148 -2.06 -12.69 -4.00
CA ILE A 148 -1.46 -12.61 -2.67
C ILE A 148 -2.45 -13.04 -1.59
N SER A 149 -3.71 -12.57 -1.66
CA SER A 149 -4.77 -12.92 -0.70
C SER A 149 -5.02 -14.42 -0.65
N ILE A 150 -5.12 -15.06 -1.83
CA ILE A 150 -5.32 -16.50 -1.95
C ILE A 150 -4.11 -17.23 -1.38
N ALA A 151 -2.89 -16.83 -1.77
CA ALA A 151 -1.66 -17.43 -1.29
C ALA A 151 -1.50 -17.34 0.24
N LEU A 152 -1.86 -16.20 0.84
CA LEU A 152 -1.87 -16.02 2.29
C LEU A 152 -2.98 -16.86 2.96
N GLY A 153 -4.17 -16.90 2.35
CA GLY A 153 -5.34 -17.60 2.88
C GLY A 153 -5.22 -19.12 2.87
N ILE A 154 -4.50 -19.68 1.90
CA ILE A 154 -4.16 -21.12 1.86
C ILE A 154 -2.90 -21.45 2.68
N GLY A 155 -2.21 -20.45 3.23
CA GLY A 155 -0.99 -20.62 4.03
C GLY A 155 0.26 -20.95 3.21
N LEU A 156 0.28 -20.65 1.90
CA LEU A 156 1.46 -20.85 1.04
C LEU A 156 2.60 -19.88 1.42
N ILE A 157 2.24 -18.70 1.91
CA ILE A 157 3.10 -17.64 2.45
C ILE A 157 2.48 -17.15 3.76
#